data_AF-A0A9W4UUS4-F1
#
_entry.id   AF-A0A9W4UUS4-F1
#
_cell.length_a   1.000
_cell.length_b   1.000
_cell.length_c   1.000
_cell.angle_alpha   90.00
_cell.angle_beta   90.00
_cell.angle_gamma   90.00
#
_symmetry.space_group_name_H-M   'P 1'
#
loop_
_entity.id
_entity.type
_entity.pdbx_description
1 polymer ?
#
loop_
_entity_poly.entity_id
_entity_poly.type
_entity_poly.pdbx_seq_one_letter_code
_entity_poly.pdbx_strand_id
1 'polypeptide(L)'
;MVFKQLAAALALGSGVSAAAPATVPSSISVYSLPKTQPSSAVAVDTMPVGPSSVSSNFAQAIRTRLILIMQTHSFEFFMWPSYMRNITPVRDCLKRFDELYEQQMPVRIGGTTQDRATYDPKLEGYVSYTTDDPLVAPMSLTYGPKFFDLISEYGAMTTIGLNRALDNKTNTFAASAELYKRAGSYVDSIELGNEPDLYLLFWNYPIATPPWNDTQETASAADWIQTLANTWEGKLPIVAAGGYAIPFPYQPNWPNLPYLIDNLNASVKDAVKEYNGHLYAFSNATSNGLKGEMAHSRAVQDIGVLPIQAALDDGKPFILGETGFHGEDFEMDQQFGGAIQIVDKTLHALSKGVHRLYYHQGTINQGMHPRYATQSVAEYLTTLIGSFLQLVVRQPGQHPLLRRLHGCSCYRWVRPHHRR
;
A
#
# COMPACT_ATOMS: atom_id res chain seq x y z
N MET A 1 3.94 0.83 -14.40
CA MET A 1 2.73 0.74 -15.27
C MET A 1 1.84 1.96 -15.07
N VAL A 2 1.62 2.39 -13.82
CA VAL A 2 0.82 3.56 -13.42
C VAL A 2 1.39 4.91 -13.92
N PHE A 3 2.71 5.07 -14.10
CA PHE A 3 3.29 6.35 -14.52
C PHE A 3 3.16 6.63 -16.03
N LYS A 4 3.33 5.64 -16.90
CA LYS A 4 2.90 5.75 -18.32
C LYS A 4 1.42 6.11 -18.45
N GLN A 5 0.59 5.63 -17.52
CA GLN A 5 -0.85 5.89 -17.49
C GLN A 5 -1.16 7.33 -17.05
N LEU A 6 -0.47 7.86 -16.03
CA LEU A 6 -0.60 9.26 -15.62
C LEU A 6 -0.01 10.24 -16.65
N ALA A 7 1.15 9.94 -17.25
CA ALA A 7 1.72 10.80 -18.30
C ALA A 7 0.75 10.92 -19.50
N ALA A 8 0.04 9.83 -19.83
CA ALA A 8 -1.03 9.85 -20.82
C ALA A 8 -2.28 10.62 -20.33
N ALA A 9 -2.71 10.45 -19.07
CA ALA A 9 -3.86 11.16 -18.51
C ALA A 9 -3.62 12.69 -18.38
N LEU A 10 -2.42 13.10 -17.95
CA LEU A 10 -2.00 14.49 -17.88
C LEU A 10 -1.81 15.09 -19.28
N ALA A 11 -1.31 14.33 -20.26
CA ALA A 11 -1.21 14.79 -21.65
C ALA A 11 -2.57 14.96 -22.35
N LEU A 12 -3.57 14.15 -21.98
CA LEU A 12 -4.94 14.27 -22.49
C LEU A 12 -5.71 15.43 -21.82
N GLY A 13 -5.37 15.77 -20.58
CA GLY A 13 -6.01 16.87 -19.84
C GLY A 13 -5.42 18.25 -20.10
N SER A 14 -4.18 18.37 -20.59
CA SER A 14 -3.47 19.64 -20.54
C SER A 14 -3.63 20.56 -21.75
N GLY A 15 -4.09 20.13 -22.94
CA GLY A 15 -4.45 21.01 -24.07
C GLY A 15 -3.47 22.15 -24.44
N VAL A 16 -2.21 22.11 -23.98
CA VAL A 16 -1.30 23.27 -24.00
C VAL A 16 0.00 22.87 -24.69
N SER A 17 0.22 23.53 -25.83
CA SER A 17 1.46 23.56 -26.59
C SER A 17 2.63 24.03 -25.72
N ALA A 18 3.74 23.29 -25.76
CA ALA A 18 4.96 23.61 -25.04
C ALA A 18 5.64 24.88 -25.62
N ALA A 19 5.77 25.92 -24.80
CA ALA A 19 6.66 27.05 -25.05
C ALA A 19 7.90 26.96 -24.14
N ALA A 20 9.07 27.19 -24.74
CA ALA A 20 10.40 27.04 -24.15
C ALA A 20 10.68 27.97 -22.95
N PRO A 21 11.60 27.61 -22.03
CA PRO A 21 11.88 28.41 -20.84
C PRO A 21 12.86 29.56 -21.14
N ALA A 22 12.52 30.75 -20.65
CA ALA A 22 13.39 31.92 -20.62
C ALA A 22 14.27 31.92 -19.36
N THR A 23 15.56 32.21 -19.56
CA THR A 23 16.63 32.41 -18.57
C THR A 23 16.52 33.75 -17.84
N VAL A 24 16.70 33.79 -16.52
CA VAL A 24 17.00 35.01 -15.72
C VAL A 24 17.90 34.65 -14.51
N PRO A 25 18.82 35.55 -14.05
CA PRO A 25 20.14 35.15 -13.55
C PRO A 25 20.32 35.21 -12.02
N SER A 26 21.51 34.72 -11.64
CA SER A 26 22.18 34.71 -10.34
C SER A 26 22.25 36.06 -9.61
N SER A 27 22.02 36.05 -8.29
CA SER A 27 22.86 36.80 -7.35
C SER A 27 22.85 36.18 -5.95
N ILE A 28 24.06 36.05 -5.43
CA ILE A 28 24.44 35.56 -4.10
C ILE A 28 24.37 36.73 -3.13
N SER A 29 23.94 36.50 -1.89
CA SER A 29 24.33 37.35 -0.76
C SER A 29 24.53 36.52 0.50
N VAL A 30 25.74 36.70 1.02
CA VAL A 30 26.37 36.04 2.16
C VAL A 30 25.85 36.67 3.46
N TYR A 31 25.44 35.86 4.43
CA TYR A 31 25.26 36.31 5.81
C TYR A 31 26.13 35.50 6.77
N SER A 32 26.86 36.27 7.57
CA SER A 32 27.94 35.91 8.47
C SER A 32 27.42 35.36 9.81
N LEU A 33 28.10 34.34 10.33
CA LEU A 33 27.93 33.80 11.69
C LEU A 33 28.60 34.71 12.74
N PRO A 34 27.99 34.93 13.93
CA PRO A 34 28.72 35.39 15.09
C PRO A 34 29.28 34.24 15.93
N LYS A 35 30.43 34.55 16.54
CA LYS A 35 31.36 33.69 17.28
C LYS A 35 30.82 33.24 18.65
N THR A 36 31.26 32.05 19.05
CA THR A 36 31.16 31.48 20.40
C THR A 36 32.16 32.12 21.38
N GLN A 37 31.77 32.23 22.65
CA GLN A 37 32.67 32.32 23.82
C GLN A 37 31.99 31.73 25.08
N PRO A 38 32.76 31.36 26.13
CA PRO A 38 32.53 30.13 26.90
C PRO A 38 31.78 30.29 28.23
N SER A 39 31.46 29.11 28.76
CA SER A 39 30.72 28.73 29.97
C SER A 39 31.03 29.47 31.28
N SER A 40 29.97 29.71 32.06
CA SER A 40 30.02 29.69 33.53
C SER A 40 28.93 28.73 34.04
N ALA A 41 29.34 27.82 34.93
CA ALA A 41 28.49 26.81 35.53
C ALA A 41 27.61 27.43 36.62
N VAL A 42 26.29 27.30 36.48
CA VAL A 42 25.32 27.56 37.55
C VAL A 42 24.80 26.20 38.00
N ALA A 43 25.04 25.88 39.27
CA ALA A 43 24.45 24.71 39.92
C ALA A 43 22.93 24.92 40.00
N VAL A 44 22.17 24.02 39.36
CA VAL A 44 20.72 23.94 39.52
C VAL A 44 20.40 22.73 40.36
N ASP A 45 19.69 23.04 41.44
CA ASP A 45 19.19 22.17 42.50
C ASP A 45 18.48 20.92 41.97
N THR A 46 18.81 19.76 42.53
CA THR A 46 18.16 18.48 42.20
C THR A 46 16.75 18.44 42.79
N MET A 47 15.73 18.56 41.94
CA MET A 47 14.36 18.21 42.33
C MET A 47 14.10 16.70 42.17
N PRO A 48 13.20 16.10 42.98
CA PRO A 48 12.98 14.66 42.99
C PRO A 48 12.32 14.18 41.69
N VAL A 49 12.88 13.13 41.09
CA VAL A 49 12.30 12.42 39.96
C VAL A 49 11.12 11.58 40.47
N GLY A 50 9.89 12.04 40.22
CA GLY A 50 8.69 11.21 40.37
C GLY A 50 8.64 10.13 39.28
N PRO A 51 8.21 8.89 39.57
CA PRO A 51 8.11 7.84 38.56
C PRO A 51 6.96 8.18 37.60
N SER A 52 7.28 8.54 36.36
CA SER A 52 6.30 8.66 35.27
C SER A 52 5.98 7.28 34.71
N SER A 53 5.00 6.62 35.30
CA SER A 53 4.41 5.40 34.75
C SER A 53 3.51 5.76 33.56
N VAL A 54 4.09 5.91 32.36
CA VAL A 54 3.33 5.56 31.16
C VAL A 54 3.03 4.07 31.30
N SER A 55 1.76 3.69 31.41
CA SER A 55 1.40 2.30 31.67
C SER A 55 2.00 1.43 30.55
N SER A 56 2.64 0.33 30.94
CA SER A 56 3.19 -0.68 30.03
C SER A 56 2.17 -1.11 28.97
N ASN A 57 0.88 -1.05 29.32
CA ASN A 57 -0.24 -1.40 28.46
C ASN A 57 -0.46 -0.41 27.30
N PHE A 58 -0.18 0.89 27.48
CA PHE A 58 -0.32 1.87 26.40
C PHE A 58 0.84 1.79 25.40
N ALA A 59 2.08 1.64 25.89
CA ALA A 59 3.24 1.43 25.03
C ALA A 59 3.17 0.09 24.27
N GLN A 60 2.66 -0.97 24.90
CA GLN A 60 2.39 -2.25 24.25
C GLN A 60 1.26 -2.12 23.21
N ALA A 61 0.15 -1.45 23.54
CA ALA A 61 -0.96 -1.24 22.60
C ALA A 61 -0.57 -0.42 21.37
N ILE A 62 0.28 0.60 21.54
CA ILE A 62 0.86 1.35 20.42
C ILE A 62 1.84 0.46 19.65
N ARG A 63 2.73 -0.31 20.30
CA ARG A 63 3.64 -1.23 19.60
C ARG A 63 2.89 -2.25 18.74
N THR A 64 1.83 -2.87 19.28
CA THR A 64 1.05 -3.85 18.52
C THR A 64 0.24 -3.17 17.41
N ARG A 65 -0.47 -2.07 17.68
CA ARG A 65 -1.33 -1.43 16.67
C ARG A 65 -0.58 -0.65 15.60
N LEU A 66 0.48 0.10 15.93
CA LEU A 66 1.22 0.84 14.91
C LEU A 66 1.85 -0.16 13.93
N ILE A 67 2.44 -1.25 14.42
CA ILE A 67 3.29 -2.07 13.57
C ILE A 67 2.50 -3.07 12.71
N LEU A 68 1.36 -3.57 13.17
CA LEU A 68 0.40 -4.30 12.33
C LEU A 68 -0.14 -3.46 11.16
N ILE A 69 -0.12 -2.13 11.30
CA ILE A 69 -0.49 -1.21 10.23
C ILE A 69 0.70 -0.86 9.34
N MET A 70 1.93 -0.90 9.88
CA MET A 70 3.07 -0.32 9.18
C MET A 70 3.55 -1.12 7.97
N GLN A 71 3.28 -2.44 7.86
CA GLN A 71 3.85 -3.27 6.79
C GLN A 71 2.95 -4.45 6.38
N THR A 72 1.70 -4.21 5.98
CA THR A 72 0.92 -5.26 5.29
C THR A 72 1.34 -5.33 3.83
N HIS A 73 1.24 -6.52 3.23
CA HIS A 73 1.74 -6.77 1.87
C HIS A 73 0.57 -6.92 0.91
N SER A 74 0.66 -6.29 -0.26
CA SER A 74 -0.26 -6.49 -1.39
C SER A 74 0.44 -7.34 -2.45
N PHE A 75 -0.23 -8.38 -2.93
CA PHE A 75 0.28 -9.29 -3.95
C PHE A 75 -0.59 -9.24 -5.19
N GLU A 76 0.05 -9.28 -6.37
CA GLU A 76 -0.68 -9.55 -7.61
C GLU A 76 -1.37 -10.92 -7.54
N PHE A 77 -2.63 -10.96 -7.94
CA PHE A 77 -3.55 -12.09 -7.77
C PHE A 77 -2.95 -13.37 -8.36
N PHE A 78 -2.45 -13.30 -9.59
CA PHE A 78 -1.86 -14.46 -10.26
C PHE A 78 -0.57 -14.98 -9.61
N MET A 79 0.12 -14.13 -8.83
CA MET A 79 1.40 -14.45 -8.21
C MET A 79 1.26 -14.97 -6.78
N TRP A 80 0.09 -14.82 -6.16
CA TRP A 80 -0.18 -15.35 -4.82
C TRP A 80 0.26 -16.81 -4.63
N PRO A 81 -0.04 -17.76 -5.55
CA PRO A 81 0.45 -19.12 -5.43
C PRO A 81 1.97 -19.24 -5.42
N SER A 82 2.66 -18.46 -6.26
CA SER A 82 4.11 -18.46 -6.34
C SER A 82 4.75 -17.90 -5.06
N TYR A 83 4.21 -16.82 -4.49
CA TYR A 83 4.68 -16.31 -3.19
C TYR A 83 4.52 -17.36 -2.08
N MET A 84 3.44 -18.16 -2.10
CA MET A 84 3.18 -19.17 -1.08
C MET A 84 3.98 -20.47 -1.27
N ARG A 85 4.34 -20.82 -2.50
CA ARG A 85 4.95 -22.14 -2.80
C ARG A 85 6.39 -22.06 -3.29
N ASN A 86 6.77 -21.01 -4.00
CA ASN A 86 7.99 -20.98 -4.80
C ASN A 86 8.99 -19.90 -4.38
N ILE A 87 8.57 -18.85 -3.66
CA ILE A 87 9.44 -17.73 -3.26
C ILE A 87 9.71 -17.78 -1.76
N THR A 88 10.73 -18.55 -1.37
CA THR A 88 11.13 -18.70 0.03
C THR A 88 11.48 -17.37 0.74
N PRO A 89 12.23 -16.43 0.14
CA PRO A 89 12.66 -15.24 0.87
C PRO A 89 11.51 -14.36 1.39
N VAL A 90 10.41 -14.24 0.64
CA VAL A 90 9.24 -13.46 1.06
C VAL A 90 8.53 -14.16 2.21
N ARG A 91 8.39 -15.49 2.15
CA ARG A 91 7.80 -16.26 3.24
C ARG A 91 8.61 -16.20 4.53
N ASP A 92 9.93 -16.27 4.42
CA ASP A 92 10.82 -16.12 5.59
C ASP A 92 10.72 -14.72 6.19
N CYS A 93 10.59 -13.70 5.33
CA CYS A 93 10.36 -12.32 5.76
C CYS A 93 9.02 -12.17 6.52
N LEU A 94 7.93 -12.67 5.94
CA LEU A 94 6.61 -12.66 6.56
C LEU A 94 6.62 -13.41 7.89
N LYS A 95 7.18 -14.63 7.92
CA LYS A 95 7.33 -15.40 9.17
C LYS A 95 8.13 -14.63 10.22
N ARG A 96 9.18 -13.93 9.81
CA ARG A 96 9.97 -13.13 10.74
C ARG A 96 9.18 -11.97 11.33
N PHE A 97 8.31 -11.34 10.55
CA PHE A 97 7.37 -10.35 11.07
C PHE A 97 6.34 -10.98 12.00
N ASP A 98 5.81 -12.15 11.64
CA ASP A 98 4.87 -12.88 12.49
C ASP A 98 5.48 -13.18 13.88
N GLU A 99 6.74 -13.62 13.91
CA GLU A 99 7.51 -13.84 15.13
C GLU A 99 7.78 -12.56 15.92
N LEU A 100 8.08 -11.46 15.22
CA LEU A 100 8.40 -10.17 15.85
C LEU A 100 7.17 -9.52 16.48
N TYR A 101 6.00 -9.71 15.89
CA TYR A 101 4.74 -9.09 16.34
C TYR A 101 3.82 -10.04 17.08
N GLU A 102 4.20 -11.31 17.20
CA GLU A 102 3.41 -12.37 17.83
C GLU A 102 2.01 -12.51 17.21
N GLN A 103 1.88 -12.17 15.92
CA GLN A 103 0.63 -12.22 15.17
C GLN A 103 0.92 -12.39 13.68
N GLN A 104 0.14 -13.25 13.00
CA GLN A 104 0.26 -13.40 11.56
C GLN A 104 -0.14 -12.12 10.83
N MET A 105 0.72 -11.68 9.91
CA MET A 105 0.55 -10.43 9.18
C MET A 105 -0.64 -10.48 8.22
N PRO A 106 -1.53 -9.48 8.23
CA PRO A 106 -2.58 -9.38 7.21
C PRO A 106 -1.99 -9.13 5.82
N VAL A 107 -2.66 -9.64 4.79
CA VAL A 107 -2.25 -9.49 3.38
C VAL A 107 -3.41 -9.05 2.51
N ARG A 108 -3.10 -8.44 1.36
CA ARG A 108 -4.04 -8.15 0.30
C ARG A 108 -3.65 -8.93 -0.95
N ILE A 109 -4.60 -9.59 -1.60
CA ILE A 109 -4.40 -10.35 -2.83
C ILE A 109 -5.30 -9.72 -3.89
N GLY A 110 -4.71 -9.11 -4.92
CA GLY A 110 -5.48 -8.35 -5.90
C GLY A 110 -4.62 -7.81 -7.03
N GLY A 111 -4.67 -6.50 -7.26
CA GLY A 111 -3.90 -5.85 -8.32
C GLY A 111 -4.56 -6.02 -9.68
N THR A 112 -3.86 -5.60 -10.73
CA THR A 112 -4.46 -5.58 -12.08
C THR A 112 -4.86 -6.98 -12.54
N THR A 113 -4.13 -8.01 -12.13
CA THR A 113 -4.40 -9.38 -12.59
C THR A 113 -5.67 -9.98 -12.01
N GLN A 114 -6.22 -9.48 -10.90
CA GLN A 114 -7.52 -9.98 -10.41
C GLN A 114 -8.63 -9.77 -11.45
N ASP A 115 -8.57 -8.65 -12.19
CA ASP A 115 -9.55 -8.25 -13.19
C ASP A 115 -9.35 -8.95 -14.55
N ARG A 116 -8.33 -9.80 -14.63
CA ARG A 116 -8.03 -10.67 -15.78
C ARG A 116 -8.32 -12.14 -15.45
N ALA A 117 -8.75 -12.42 -14.23
CA ALA A 117 -8.90 -13.76 -13.70
C ALA A 117 -10.32 -14.30 -13.84
N THR A 118 -10.45 -15.45 -14.48
CA THR A 118 -11.70 -16.20 -14.59
C THR A 118 -11.66 -17.41 -13.64
N TYR A 119 -12.69 -17.58 -12.82
CA TYR A 119 -12.79 -18.75 -11.96
C TYR A 119 -13.23 -19.99 -12.75
N ASP A 120 -12.54 -21.11 -12.58
CA ASP A 120 -12.96 -22.41 -13.09
C ASP A 120 -13.03 -23.43 -11.94
N PRO A 121 -14.24 -23.90 -11.56
CA PRO A 121 -14.40 -24.85 -10.47
C PRO A 121 -13.77 -26.22 -10.76
N LYS A 122 -13.39 -26.51 -12.01
CA LYS A 122 -12.75 -27.77 -12.42
C LYS A 122 -11.23 -27.65 -12.56
N LEU A 123 -10.66 -26.46 -12.40
CA LEU A 123 -9.21 -26.30 -12.47
C LEU A 123 -8.56 -26.93 -11.23
N GLU A 124 -7.78 -27.99 -11.46
CA GLU A 124 -7.07 -28.72 -10.40
C GLU A 124 -5.82 -28.00 -9.86
N GLY A 125 -5.34 -26.97 -10.56
CA GLY A 125 -4.23 -26.13 -10.12
C GLY A 125 -4.67 -24.92 -9.28
N TYR A 126 -3.70 -24.12 -8.84
CA TYR A 126 -3.99 -22.83 -8.20
C TYR A 126 -4.42 -21.79 -9.23
N VAL A 127 -3.60 -21.64 -10.27
CA VAL A 127 -3.75 -20.67 -11.35
C VAL A 127 -3.16 -21.24 -12.63
N SER A 128 -3.72 -20.87 -13.78
CA SER A 128 -3.28 -21.26 -15.12
C SER A 128 -3.26 -20.03 -16.02
N TYR A 129 -2.12 -19.76 -16.65
CA TYR A 129 -1.95 -18.62 -17.55
C TYR A 129 -0.80 -18.88 -18.52
N THR A 130 -0.74 -18.09 -19.58
CA THR A 130 0.37 -18.04 -20.54
C THR A 130 0.86 -16.61 -20.66
N THR A 131 2.17 -16.41 -20.65
CA THR A 131 2.80 -15.11 -20.93
C THR A 131 4.03 -15.34 -21.80
N ASP A 132 4.24 -14.44 -22.76
CA ASP A 132 5.42 -14.47 -23.64
C ASP A 132 6.68 -14.00 -22.90
N ASP A 133 6.51 -13.16 -21.88
CA ASP A 133 7.57 -12.65 -21.01
C ASP A 133 7.21 -12.95 -19.55
N PRO A 134 8.01 -13.76 -18.82
CA PRO A 134 7.76 -14.06 -17.42
C PRO A 134 7.82 -12.85 -16.49
N LEU A 135 8.35 -11.70 -16.97
CA LEU A 135 8.32 -10.44 -16.25
C LEU A 135 6.98 -9.73 -16.41
N VAL A 136 6.22 -10.00 -17.47
CA VAL A 136 4.95 -9.30 -17.73
C VAL A 136 3.78 -10.07 -17.12
N ALA A 137 2.91 -9.34 -16.41
CA ALA A 137 1.67 -9.87 -15.90
C ALA A 137 0.76 -10.37 -17.05
N PRO A 138 0.19 -11.59 -16.96
CA PRO A 138 -0.61 -12.16 -18.02
C PRO A 138 -1.86 -11.30 -18.29
N MET A 139 -2.27 -11.23 -19.56
CA MET A 139 -3.48 -10.50 -19.97
C MET A 139 -4.77 -11.27 -19.68
N SER A 140 -4.67 -12.58 -19.46
CA SER A 140 -5.76 -13.44 -19.00
C SER A 140 -5.21 -14.59 -18.18
N LEU A 141 -5.99 -15.05 -17.20
CA LEU A 141 -5.69 -16.22 -16.40
C LEU A 141 -6.96 -16.91 -15.92
N THR A 142 -6.82 -18.19 -15.58
CA THR A 142 -7.86 -18.98 -14.93
C THR A 142 -7.37 -19.40 -13.55
N TYR A 143 -8.23 -19.40 -12.55
CA TYR A 143 -7.90 -19.89 -11.20
C TYR A 143 -8.96 -20.85 -10.69
N GLY A 144 -8.53 -21.77 -9.83
CA GLY A 144 -9.36 -22.87 -9.35
C GLY A 144 -9.59 -22.82 -7.84
N PRO A 145 -10.39 -23.75 -7.31
CA PRO A 145 -10.72 -23.80 -5.88
C PRO A 145 -9.48 -23.83 -4.97
N LYS A 146 -8.41 -24.53 -5.37
CA LYS A 146 -7.17 -24.64 -4.59
C LYS A 146 -6.48 -23.30 -4.35
N PHE A 147 -6.75 -22.28 -5.16
CA PHE A 147 -6.24 -20.92 -4.93
C PHE A 147 -6.60 -20.43 -3.52
N PHE A 148 -7.84 -20.68 -3.09
CA PHE A 148 -8.34 -20.24 -1.79
C PHE A 148 -7.76 -21.05 -0.63
N ASP A 149 -7.37 -22.31 -0.85
CA ASP A 149 -6.72 -23.13 0.19
C ASP A 149 -5.43 -22.45 0.69
N LEU A 150 -4.72 -21.74 -0.18
CA LEU A 150 -3.51 -21.00 0.19
C LEU A 150 -3.77 -19.88 1.21
N ILE A 151 -4.97 -19.28 1.19
CA ILE A 151 -5.37 -18.25 2.16
C ILE A 151 -5.54 -18.88 3.53
N SER A 152 -6.23 -20.02 3.59
CA SER A 152 -6.40 -20.80 4.83
C SER A 152 -5.09 -21.35 5.36
N GLU A 153 -4.21 -21.82 4.49
CA GLU A 153 -2.87 -22.26 4.88
C GLU A 153 -2.00 -21.11 5.38
N TYR A 154 -2.15 -19.90 4.83
CA TYR A 154 -1.45 -18.72 5.33
C TYR A 154 -1.93 -18.36 6.74
N GLY A 155 -3.25 -18.44 6.98
CA GLY A 155 -3.83 -18.35 8.32
C GLY A 155 -4.06 -16.93 8.86
N ALA A 156 -3.79 -15.90 8.06
CA ALA A 156 -3.98 -14.51 8.46
C ALA A 156 -5.19 -13.84 7.77
N MET A 157 -5.64 -12.74 8.37
CA MET A 157 -6.66 -11.87 7.80
C MET A 157 -6.26 -11.39 6.40
N THR A 158 -7.13 -11.61 5.43
CA THR A 158 -6.84 -11.41 4.01
C THR A 158 -7.90 -10.53 3.37
N THR A 159 -7.47 -9.41 2.79
CA THR A 159 -8.27 -8.68 1.80
C THR A 159 -8.08 -9.36 0.45
N ILE A 160 -9.15 -9.77 -0.22
CA ILE A 160 -9.06 -10.46 -1.52
C ILE A 160 -9.90 -9.78 -2.58
N GLY A 161 -9.29 -9.52 -3.72
CA GLY A 161 -9.96 -9.03 -4.91
C GLY A 161 -10.64 -10.14 -5.71
N LEU A 162 -11.84 -9.83 -6.20
CA LEU A 162 -12.56 -10.64 -7.17
C LEU A 162 -12.78 -9.82 -8.43
N ASN A 163 -12.80 -10.51 -9.57
CA ASN A 163 -12.89 -9.87 -10.88
C ASN A 163 -14.22 -9.13 -11.05
N ARG A 164 -14.17 -7.84 -11.35
CA ARG A 164 -15.34 -7.08 -11.80
C ARG A 164 -15.21 -6.69 -13.27
N ALA A 165 -14.01 -6.40 -13.73
CA ALA A 165 -13.72 -5.91 -15.07
C ALA A 165 -14.31 -6.72 -16.24
N LEU A 166 -14.33 -8.05 -16.14
CA LEU A 166 -14.84 -8.92 -17.21
C LEU A 166 -16.37 -8.97 -17.31
N ASP A 167 -17.08 -8.24 -16.44
CA ASP A 167 -18.54 -8.15 -16.40
C ASP A 167 -19.27 -9.51 -16.31
N ASN A 168 -18.67 -10.46 -15.58
CA ASN A 168 -19.23 -11.80 -15.40
C ASN A 168 -19.58 -12.05 -13.93
N LYS A 169 -20.75 -11.54 -13.53
CA LYS A 169 -21.27 -11.72 -12.16
C LYS A 169 -21.40 -13.19 -11.77
N THR A 170 -21.94 -14.03 -12.65
CA THR A 170 -22.13 -15.46 -12.37
C THR A 170 -20.81 -16.13 -12.01
N ASN A 171 -19.74 -15.86 -12.75
CA ASN A 171 -18.42 -16.38 -12.48
C ASN A 171 -17.85 -15.85 -11.16
N THR A 172 -17.94 -14.54 -10.95
CA THR A 172 -17.38 -13.86 -9.78
C THR A 172 -18.03 -14.32 -8.49
N PHE A 173 -19.36 -14.41 -8.46
CA PHE A 173 -20.07 -14.82 -7.24
C PHE A 173 -20.02 -16.34 -7.02
N ALA A 174 -19.81 -17.15 -8.08
CA ALA A 174 -19.41 -18.55 -7.90
C ALA A 174 -18.04 -18.67 -7.22
N ALA A 175 -17.08 -17.80 -7.57
CA ALA A 175 -15.78 -17.74 -6.91
C ALA A 175 -15.90 -17.26 -5.46
N SER A 176 -16.74 -16.24 -5.19
CA SER A 176 -17.02 -15.75 -3.84
C SER A 176 -17.62 -16.83 -2.94
N ALA A 177 -18.56 -17.61 -3.45
CA ALA A 177 -19.13 -18.74 -2.70
C ALA A 177 -18.08 -19.81 -2.39
N GLU A 178 -17.17 -20.12 -3.33
CA GLU A 178 -16.08 -21.08 -3.07
C GLU A 178 -15.03 -20.51 -2.09
N LEU A 179 -14.71 -19.22 -2.21
CA LEU A 179 -13.85 -18.51 -1.27
C LEU A 179 -14.37 -18.65 0.17
N TYR A 180 -15.67 -18.42 0.39
CA TYR A 180 -16.26 -18.57 1.72
C TYR A 180 -16.08 -19.99 2.27
N LYS A 181 -16.39 -21.01 1.46
CA LYS A 181 -16.28 -22.42 1.87
C LYS A 181 -14.88 -22.81 2.28
N ARG A 182 -13.86 -22.29 1.59
CA ARG A 182 -12.46 -22.72 1.79
C ARG A 182 -11.71 -21.86 2.78
N ALA A 183 -11.98 -20.55 2.79
CA ALA A 183 -11.17 -19.57 3.51
C ALA A 183 -11.98 -18.48 4.21
N GLY A 184 -13.30 -18.59 4.32
CA GLY A 184 -14.16 -17.54 4.89
C GLY A 184 -13.79 -17.07 6.30
N SER A 185 -13.13 -17.92 7.11
CA SER A 185 -12.63 -17.54 8.45
C SER A 185 -11.41 -16.60 8.43
N TYR A 186 -10.75 -16.49 7.29
CA TYR A 186 -9.55 -15.69 7.08
C TYR A 186 -9.81 -14.48 6.15
N VAL A 187 -11.03 -14.34 5.62
CA VAL A 187 -11.38 -13.19 4.78
C VAL A 187 -11.72 -11.98 5.66
N ASP A 188 -10.91 -10.94 5.55
CA ASP A 188 -11.14 -9.66 6.24
C ASP A 188 -12.03 -8.74 5.40
N SER A 189 -11.75 -8.62 4.11
CA SER A 189 -12.54 -7.83 3.18
C SER A 189 -12.44 -8.34 1.74
N ILE A 190 -13.43 -8.00 0.92
CA ILE A 190 -13.46 -8.32 -0.52
C ILE A 190 -13.43 -7.03 -1.33
N GLU A 191 -12.52 -6.95 -2.30
CA GLU A 191 -12.48 -5.90 -3.31
C GLU A 191 -13.20 -6.41 -4.58
N LEU A 192 -14.11 -5.62 -5.14
CA LEU A 192 -14.81 -5.96 -6.39
C LEU A 192 -14.21 -5.13 -7.53
N GLY A 193 -13.17 -5.68 -8.14
CA GLY A 193 -12.34 -4.97 -9.11
C GLY A 193 -11.20 -4.17 -8.49
N ASN A 194 -10.26 -3.75 -9.34
CA ASN A 194 -9.05 -3.01 -9.01
C ASN A 194 -8.92 -1.81 -9.94
N GLU A 195 -8.86 -0.60 -9.38
CA GLU A 195 -8.66 0.65 -10.14
C GLU A 195 -9.72 0.85 -11.24
N PRO A 196 -11.02 0.86 -10.88
CA PRO A 196 -12.10 0.99 -11.84
C PRO A 196 -12.13 2.33 -12.58
N ASP A 197 -11.45 3.35 -12.06
CA ASP A 197 -11.17 4.61 -12.75
C ASP A 197 -10.30 4.44 -14.01
N LEU A 198 -9.56 3.33 -14.13
CA LEU A 198 -8.70 3.03 -15.27
C LEU A 198 -9.36 2.11 -16.31
N TYR A 199 -10.53 1.53 -16.01
CA TYR A 199 -11.13 0.45 -16.81
C TYR A 199 -11.36 0.81 -18.27
N LEU A 200 -11.90 2.01 -18.54
CA LEU A 200 -12.20 2.41 -19.91
C LEU A 200 -10.94 2.84 -20.66
N LEU A 201 -10.17 3.78 -20.10
CA LEU A 201 -9.12 4.48 -20.83
C LEU A 201 -7.83 3.68 -21.00
N PHE A 202 -7.50 2.80 -20.05
CA PHE A 202 -6.23 2.07 -20.06
C PHE A 202 -6.39 0.59 -20.37
N TRP A 203 -7.49 0.00 -19.92
CA TRP A 203 -7.68 -1.44 -20.01
C TRP A 203 -8.71 -1.86 -21.05
N ASN A 204 -9.61 -0.95 -21.42
CA ASN A 204 -10.75 -1.23 -22.31
C ASN A 204 -11.52 -2.49 -21.86
N TYR A 205 -11.79 -2.58 -20.55
CA TYR A 205 -12.46 -3.74 -19.97
C TYR A 205 -13.96 -3.76 -20.33
N PRO A 206 -14.56 -4.95 -20.51
CA PRO A 206 -15.96 -5.09 -20.92
C PRO A 206 -16.98 -4.35 -20.07
N ILE A 207 -16.77 -4.27 -18.74
CA ILE A 207 -17.71 -3.61 -17.84
C ILE A 207 -17.81 -2.09 -18.08
N ALA A 208 -16.75 -1.48 -18.60
CA ALA A 208 -16.64 -0.04 -18.74
C ALA A 208 -16.97 0.40 -20.17
N THR A 209 -18.21 0.81 -20.39
CA THR A 209 -18.68 1.36 -21.67
C THR A 209 -18.73 2.89 -21.62
N PRO A 210 -18.33 3.63 -22.68
CA PRO A 210 -18.42 5.08 -22.69
C PRO A 210 -19.87 5.60 -22.59
N PRO A 211 -20.13 6.64 -21.77
CA PRO A 211 -19.21 7.24 -20.80
C PRO A 211 -18.99 6.35 -19.57
N TRP A 212 -17.75 6.32 -19.07
CA TRP A 212 -17.40 5.68 -17.79
C TRP A 212 -16.90 6.75 -16.82
N ASN A 213 -17.85 7.44 -16.18
CA ASN A 213 -17.58 8.45 -15.16
C ASN A 213 -18.02 7.99 -13.77
N ASP A 214 -17.90 8.87 -12.78
CA ASP A 214 -18.31 8.66 -11.40
C ASP A 214 -19.73 8.11 -11.22
N THR A 215 -20.68 8.57 -12.02
CA THR A 215 -22.08 8.14 -11.99
C THR A 215 -22.23 6.69 -12.48
N GLN A 216 -21.66 6.36 -13.64
CA GLN A 216 -21.76 4.98 -14.18
C GLN A 216 -20.98 3.98 -13.32
N GLU A 217 -19.78 4.36 -12.88
CA GLU A 217 -18.95 3.50 -12.04
C GLU A 217 -19.61 3.27 -10.68
N THR A 218 -20.18 4.30 -10.05
CA THR A 218 -20.91 4.18 -8.77
C THR A 218 -22.14 3.29 -8.90
N ALA A 219 -22.92 3.44 -9.98
CA ALA A 219 -24.06 2.57 -10.23
C ALA A 219 -23.63 1.10 -10.41
N SER A 220 -22.55 0.86 -11.15
CA SER A 220 -21.94 -0.47 -11.31
C SER A 220 -21.44 -1.02 -9.97
N ALA A 221 -20.69 -0.24 -9.20
CA ALA A 221 -20.17 -0.65 -7.90
C ALA A 221 -21.31 -0.99 -6.94
N ALA A 222 -22.35 -0.16 -6.86
CA ALA A 222 -23.51 -0.40 -6.01
C ALA A 222 -24.23 -1.71 -6.34
N ASP A 223 -24.44 -1.98 -7.63
CA ASP A 223 -25.09 -3.19 -8.13
C ASP A 223 -24.26 -4.47 -7.83
N TRP A 224 -22.94 -4.41 -8.01
CA TRP A 224 -22.04 -5.51 -7.67
C TRP A 224 -21.92 -5.75 -6.16
N ILE A 225 -21.81 -4.69 -5.37
CA ILE A 225 -21.76 -4.77 -3.90
C ILE A 225 -23.07 -5.34 -3.36
N GLN A 226 -24.23 -4.87 -3.85
CA GLN A 226 -25.52 -5.41 -3.44
C GLN A 226 -25.64 -6.90 -3.78
N THR A 227 -25.15 -7.31 -4.96
CA THR A 227 -25.16 -8.72 -5.36
C THR A 227 -24.26 -9.56 -4.45
N LEU A 228 -23.06 -9.07 -4.10
CA LEU A 228 -22.19 -9.73 -3.13
C LEU A 228 -22.88 -9.84 -1.77
N ALA A 229 -23.46 -8.75 -1.27
CA ALA A 229 -24.15 -8.73 0.02
C ALA A 229 -25.28 -9.76 0.10
N ASN A 230 -26.00 -9.97 -1.01
CA ASN A 230 -27.09 -10.93 -1.09
C ASN A 230 -26.64 -12.40 -1.22
N THR A 231 -25.40 -12.63 -1.66
CA THR A 231 -24.89 -13.98 -1.97
C THR A 231 -23.78 -14.45 -1.04
N TRP A 232 -23.14 -13.53 -0.31
CA TRP A 232 -22.11 -13.84 0.67
C TRP A 232 -22.73 -14.56 1.87
N GLU A 233 -22.24 -15.77 2.13
CA GLU A 233 -22.71 -16.61 3.24
C GLU A 233 -22.10 -16.20 4.59
N GLY A 234 -21.04 -15.39 4.58
CA GLY A 234 -20.38 -14.90 5.78
C GLY A 234 -21.04 -13.66 6.39
N LYS A 235 -20.40 -13.10 7.42
CA LYS A 235 -20.90 -11.89 8.07
C LYS A 235 -20.62 -10.65 7.22
N LEU A 236 -21.60 -9.74 7.21
CA LEU A 236 -21.46 -8.37 6.74
C LEU A 236 -21.13 -7.44 7.92
N PRO A 237 -20.49 -6.27 7.67
CA PRO A 237 -19.98 -5.81 6.37
C PRO A 237 -18.71 -6.55 5.94
N ILE A 238 -18.46 -6.65 4.63
CA ILE A 238 -17.31 -7.38 4.08
C ILE A 238 -16.59 -6.66 2.93
N VAL A 239 -17.16 -5.59 2.36
CA VAL A 239 -16.60 -4.97 1.15
C VAL A 239 -15.56 -3.91 1.49
N ALA A 240 -14.41 -3.95 0.81
CA ALA A 240 -13.49 -2.83 0.66
C ALA A 240 -13.84 -2.08 -0.64
N ALA A 241 -14.55 -0.95 -0.51
CA ALA A 241 -15.15 -0.25 -1.66
C ALA A 241 -14.24 0.86 -2.20
N GLY A 242 -14.32 1.11 -3.52
CA GLY A 242 -13.48 2.07 -4.22
C GLY A 242 -12.28 1.39 -4.87
N GLY A 243 -11.08 1.63 -4.34
CA GLY A 243 -9.82 1.12 -4.90
C GLY A 243 -9.38 1.91 -6.13
N TYR A 244 -9.63 3.23 -6.15
CA TYR A 244 -9.26 4.11 -7.25
C TYR A 244 -7.77 4.45 -7.24
N ALA A 245 -7.17 4.50 -8.44
CA ALA A 245 -5.74 4.77 -8.64
C ALA A 245 -5.41 6.26 -8.66
N ILE A 246 -6.26 7.04 -9.31
CA ILE A 246 -5.99 8.44 -9.62
C ILE A 246 -6.69 9.33 -8.58
N PRO A 247 -5.92 10.16 -7.84
CA PRO A 247 -6.50 11.11 -6.91
C PRO A 247 -7.46 12.07 -7.61
N PHE A 248 -8.65 12.22 -7.03
CA PHE A 248 -9.71 13.12 -7.49
C PHE A 248 -9.23 14.54 -7.84
N PRO A 249 -8.33 15.19 -7.08
CA PRO A 249 -7.84 16.53 -7.45
C PRO A 249 -7.14 16.62 -8.81
N TYR A 250 -6.64 15.50 -9.35
CA TYR A 250 -5.98 15.46 -10.66
C TYR A 250 -6.93 15.13 -11.81
N GLN A 251 -7.98 14.35 -11.56
CA GLN A 251 -8.99 13.95 -12.55
C GLN A 251 -10.39 13.98 -11.93
N PRO A 252 -10.99 15.18 -11.72
CA PRO A 252 -12.24 15.30 -10.97
C PRO A 252 -13.45 14.68 -11.67
N ASN A 253 -13.37 14.45 -12.99
CA ASN A 253 -14.46 13.85 -13.77
C ASN A 253 -14.35 12.31 -13.87
N TRP A 254 -13.32 11.71 -13.25
CA TRP A 254 -13.14 10.26 -13.24
C TRP A 254 -13.86 9.66 -12.03
N PRO A 255 -14.13 8.33 -12.06
CA PRO A 255 -14.61 7.63 -10.87
C PRO A 255 -13.76 7.94 -9.65
N ASN A 256 -14.43 8.25 -8.53
CA ASN A 256 -13.76 8.74 -7.34
C ASN A 256 -14.54 8.39 -6.08
N LEU A 257 -13.80 8.32 -4.97
CA LEU A 257 -14.34 7.85 -3.70
C LEU A 257 -15.37 8.80 -3.05
N PRO A 258 -15.18 10.14 -3.01
CA PRO A 258 -16.21 11.03 -2.49
C PRO A 258 -17.57 10.85 -3.18
N TYR A 259 -17.59 10.82 -4.51
CA TYR A 259 -18.84 10.61 -5.25
C TYR A 259 -19.46 9.25 -4.96
N LEU A 260 -18.65 8.18 -4.91
CA LEU A 260 -19.13 6.86 -4.51
C LEU A 260 -19.82 6.92 -3.15
N ILE A 261 -19.13 7.42 -2.12
CA ILE A 261 -19.65 7.52 -0.75
C ILE A 261 -20.97 8.26 -0.70
N ASP A 262 -21.08 9.41 -1.36
CA ASP A 262 -22.27 10.25 -1.31
C ASP A 262 -23.48 9.63 -2.02
N ASN A 263 -23.26 8.72 -2.96
CA ASN A 263 -24.30 8.18 -3.84
C ASN A 263 -24.62 6.69 -3.63
N LEU A 264 -23.93 5.98 -2.73
CA LEU A 264 -24.34 4.66 -2.29
C LEU A 264 -25.61 4.74 -1.41
N ASN A 265 -26.60 3.89 -1.70
CA ASN A 265 -27.76 3.75 -0.85
C ASN A 265 -27.41 3.04 0.49
N ALA A 266 -28.29 3.13 1.48
CA ALA A 266 -28.04 2.60 2.82
C ALA A 266 -27.75 1.08 2.84
N SER A 267 -28.51 0.27 2.10
CA SER A 267 -28.32 -1.19 2.11
C SER A 267 -26.97 -1.60 1.50
N VAL A 268 -26.51 -0.87 0.48
CA VAL A 268 -25.18 -1.07 -0.10
C VAL A 268 -24.11 -0.61 0.89
N LYS A 269 -24.28 0.55 1.55
CA LYS A 269 -23.35 1.03 2.58
C LYS A 269 -23.22 0.08 3.76
N ASP A 270 -24.29 -0.62 4.14
CA ASP A 270 -24.27 -1.63 5.21
C ASP A 270 -23.39 -2.84 4.87
N ALA A 271 -23.14 -3.12 3.59
CA ALA A 271 -22.21 -4.16 3.14
C ALA A 271 -20.75 -3.67 3.09
N VAL A 272 -20.53 -2.36 3.00
CA VAL A 272 -19.19 -1.74 2.96
C VAL A 272 -18.58 -1.74 4.35
N LYS A 273 -17.45 -2.40 4.50
CA LYS A 273 -16.67 -2.47 5.74
C LYS A 273 -15.71 -1.30 5.86
N GLU A 274 -15.04 -0.98 4.76
CA GLU A 274 -13.99 0.02 4.68
C GLU A 274 -13.93 0.60 3.26
N TYR A 275 -13.36 1.80 3.15
CA TYR A 275 -13.10 2.43 1.87
C TYR A 275 -11.62 2.33 1.52
N ASN A 276 -11.34 2.09 0.24
CA ASN A 276 -10.02 1.84 -0.28
C ASN A 276 -9.63 2.93 -1.30
N GLY A 277 -8.37 3.37 -1.25
CA GLY A 277 -7.72 4.08 -2.35
C GLY A 277 -6.30 3.54 -2.58
N HIS A 278 -5.76 3.78 -3.77
CA HIS A 278 -4.38 3.45 -4.07
C HIS A 278 -3.51 4.72 -4.12
N LEU A 279 -2.22 4.56 -3.83
CA LEU A 279 -1.30 5.69 -3.85
C LEU A 279 0.13 5.24 -4.14
N TYR A 280 0.67 5.69 -5.26
CA TYR A 280 2.10 5.71 -5.53
C TYR A 280 2.59 7.15 -5.65
N ALA A 281 3.88 7.39 -5.53
CA ALA A 281 4.42 8.73 -5.70
C ALA A 281 4.13 9.24 -7.13
N PHE A 282 3.47 10.39 -7.20
CA PHE A 282 3.15 11.12 -8.43
C PHE A 282 4.29 12.08 -8.86
N SER A 283 5.48 11.95 -8.27
CA SER A 283 6.66 12.75 -8.59
C SER A 283 7.21 12.33 -9.94
N ASN A 284 7.71 13.31 -10.72
CA ASN A 284 8.53 13.00 -11.88
C ASN A 284 9.95 12.60 -11.42
N ALA A 285 10.02 11.41 -10.84
CA ALA A 285 11.23 10.84 -10.27
C ALA A 285 12.35 10.80 -11.32
N THR A 286 13.54 11.19 -10.91
CA THR A 286 14.76 11.00 -11.70
C THR A 286 15.67 10.03 -10.97
N SER A 287 16.58 9.35 -11.67
CA SER A 287 17.48 8.36 -11.06
C SER A 287 18.35 8.93 -9.91
N ASN A 288 18.54 10.25 -9.85
CA ASN A 288 19.26 10.96 -8.78
C ASN A 288 18.33 11.75 -7.85
N GLY A 289 17.01 11.56 -7.96
CA GLY A 289 15.97 12.33 -7.28
C GLY A 289 15.72 11.92 -5.84
N LEU A 290 16.34 10.83 -5.35
CA LEU A 290 16.03 10.22 -4.06
C LEU A 290 16.01 11.22 -2.88
N LYS A 291 16.90 12.22 -2.86
CA LYS A 291 16.91 13.26 -1.83
C LYS A 291 15.59 14.05 -1.78
N GLY A 292 15.03 14.38 -2.94
CA GLY A 292 13.74 15.06 -3.05
C GLY A 292 12.59 14.13 -2.66
N GLU A 293 12.64 12.88 -3.11
CA GLU A 293 11.61 11.89 -2.82
C GLU A 293 11.54 11.50 -1.32
N MET A 294 12.68 11.54 -0.61
CA MET A 294 12.76 11.33 0.83
C MET A 294 12.29 12.51 1.68
N ALA A 295 12.06 13.67 1.09
CA ALA A 295 11.67 14.85 1.85
C ALA A 295 10.28 14.65 2.45
N HIS A 296 10.08 14.98 3.74
CA HIS A 296 8.78 14.83 4.40
C HIS A 296 7.64 15.56 3.67
N SER A 297 7.95 16.69 3.01
CA SER A 297 6.99 17.41 2.15
C SER A 297 6.40 16.53 1.05
N ARG A 298 7.12 15.51 0.58
CA ARG A 298 6.63 14.52 -0.40
C ARG A 298 5.55 13.63 0.20
N ALA A 299 5.79 13.05 1.37
CA ALA A 299 4.80 12.25 2.08
C ALA A 299 3.55 13.08 2.41
N VAL A 300 3.72 14.33 2.85
CA VAL A 300 2.61 15.27 3.10
C VAL A 300 1.80 15.54 1.84
N GLN A 301 2.46 15.78 0.71
CA GLN A 301 1.79 16.02 -0.57
C GLN A 301 1.03 14.79 -1.07
N ASP A 302 1.66 13.61 -1.05
CA ASP A 302 1.09 12.37 -1.56
C ASP A 302 -0.11 11.90 -0.72
N ILE A 303 -0.04 12.00 0.60
CA ILE A 303 -1.17 11.64 1.46
C ILE A 303 -2.26 12.71 1.42
N GLY A 304 -1.90 13.98 1.24
CA GLY A 304 -2.84 15.10 1.22
C GLY A 304 -3.87 15.08 0.09
N VAL A 305 -3.65 14.28 -0.96
CA VAL A 305 -4.62 14.14 -2.07
C VAL A 305 -5.65 13.03 -1.85
N LEU A 306 -5.50 12.23 -0.80
CA LEU A 306 -6.42 11.13 -0.50
C LEU A 306 -7.67 11.64 0.23
N PRO A 307 -8.87 11.15 -0.14
CA PRO A 307 -10.14 11.54 0.47
C PRO A 307 -10.39 10.80 1.81
N ILE A 308 -9.39 10.76 2.69
CA ILE A 308 -9.46 10.03 3.97
C ILE A 308 -10.63 10.51 4.82
N GLN A 309 -10.84 11.83 4.88
CA GLN A 309 -11.91 12.42 5.68
C GLN A 309 -13.30 12.02 5.20
N ALA A 310 -13.52 11.82 3.89
CA ALA A 310 -14.81 11.41 3.36
C ALA A 310 -15.23 10.02 3.89
N ALA A 311 -14.29 9.08 3.99
CA ALA A 311 -14.53 7.77 4.59
C ALA A 311 -14.83 7.87 6.09
N LEU A 312 -14.07 8.70 6.82
CA LEU A 312 -14.25 8.91 8.26
C LEU A 312 -15.59 9.59 8.58
N ASP A 313 -16.03 10.52 7.73
CA ASP A 313 -17.32 11.20 7.85
C ASP A 313 -18.51 10.25 7.61
N ASP A 314 -18.34 9.22 6.78
CA ASP A 314 -19.29 8.10 6.63
C ASP A 314 -19.19 7.08 7.79
N GLY A 315 -18.26 7.29 8.72
CA GLY A 315 -18.05 6.41 9.88
C GLY A 315 -17.33 5.10 9.57
N LYS A 316 -16.64 5.02 8.42
CA LYS A 316 -15.91 3.82 7.98
C LYS A 316 -14.39 4.04 7.93
N PRO A 317 -13.57 3.01 8.17
CA PRO A 317 -12.13 3.11 8.01
C PRO A 317 -11.74 3.41 6.55
N PHE A 318 -10.66 4.17 6.36
CA PHE A 318 -9.98 4.29 5.08
C PHE A 318 -8.71 3.43 5.08
N ILE A 319 -8.51 2.62 4.04
CA ILE A 319 -7.29 1.85 3.82
C ILE A 319 -6.60 2.30 2.54
N LEU A 320 -5.27 2.15 2.52
CA LEU A 320 -4.50 2.11 1.30
C LEU A 320 -4.34 0.64 0.88
N GLY A 321 -5.26 0.15 0.06
CA GLY A 321 -5.32 -1.24 -0.43
C GLY A 321 -4.17 -1.61 -1.37
N GLU A 322 -3.58 -0.61 -2.01
CA GLU A 322 -2.38 -0.78 -2.80
C GLU A 322 -1.50 0.48 -2.74
N THR A 323 -0.26 0.31 -2.35
CA THR A 323 0.69 1.41 -2.29
C THR A 323 2.12 0.94 -2.51
N GLY A 324 3.01 1.87 -2.83
CA GLY A 324 4.44 1.64 -2.93
C GLY A 324 5.17 2.95 -2.78
N PHE A 325 6.46 2.94 -3.12
CA PHE A 325 7.18 4.19 -3.32
C PHE A 325 6.76 4.79 -4.67
N HIS A 326 7.18 4.19 -5.79
CA HIS A 326 6.76 4.59 -7.13
C HIS A 326 5.92 3.51 -7.82
N GLY A 327 5.09 3.90 -8.78
CA GLY A 327 4.30 2.97 -9.62
C GLY A 327 5.10 2.37 -10.79
N GLU A 328 6.40 2.68 -10.84
CA GLU A 328 7.42 2.12 -11.72
C GLU A 328 8.64 1.75 -10.88
N ASP A 329 9.39 0.76 -11.34
CA ASP A 329 10.56 0.29 -10.64
C ASP A 329 11.78 1.17 -10.89
N PHE A 330 12.17 1.95 -9.88
CA PHE A 330 13.43 2.69 -9.87
C PHE A 330 14.46 2.00 -8.97
N GLU A 331 15.73 2.00 -9.36
CA GLU A 331 16.82 1.46 -8.54
C GLU A 331 16.90 2.14 -7.15
N MET A 332 16.51 3.42 -7.07
CA MET A 332 16.49 4.16 -5.81
C MET A 332 15.47 3.63 -4.79
N ASP A 333 14.44 2.90 -5.23
CA ASP A 333 13.41 2.33 -4.33
C ASP A 333 14.00 1.23 -3.45
N GLN A 334 15.09 0.59 -3.90
CA GLN A 334 15.84 -0.41 -3.15
C GLN A 334 16.88 0.19 -2.19
N GLN A 335 17.11 1.50 -2.25
CA GLN A 335 18.09 2.16 -1.40
C GLN A 335 17.52 2.42 -0.01
N PHE A 336 18.41 2.61 0.98
CA PHE A 336 18.02 2.96 2.34
C PHE A 336 17.10 4.21 2.41
N GLY A 337 17.23 5.12 1.45
CA GLY A 337 16.32 6.26 1.32
C GLY A 337 14.86 5.87 1.02
N GLY A 338 14.65 4.85 0.19
CA GLY A 338 13.30 4.28 0.00
C GLY A 338 12.72 3.73 1.29
N ALA A 339 13.55 3.22 2.21
CA ALA A 339 13.12 2.72 3.52
C ALA A 339 12.56 3.84 4.36
N ILE A 340 13.31 4.93 4.42
CA ILE A 340 12.94 6.13 5.15
C ILE A 340 11.65 6.71 4.59
N GLN A 341 11.52 6.76 3.26
CA GLN A 341 10.31 7.27 2.63
C GLN A 341 9.08 6.42 2.95
N ILE A 342 9.18 5.09 2.87
CA ILE A 342 8.08 4.18 3.21
C ILE A 342 7.63 4.40 4.66
N VAL A 343 8.58 4.50 5.60
CA VAL A 343 8.29 4.74 7.01
C VAL A 343 7.61 6.08 7.22
N ASP A 344 8.13 7.14 6.62
CA ASP A 344 7.58 8.48 6.75
C ASP A 344 6.16 8.57 6.17
N LYS A 345 5.96 8.03 4.96
CA LYS A 345 4.64 7.90 4.32
C LYS A 345 3.66 7.14 5.22
N THR A 346 4.10 6.01 5.78
CA THR A 346 3.27 5.18 6.66
C THR A 346 2.85 5.94 7.93
N LEU A 347 3.81 6.53 8.65
CA LEU A 347 3.55 7.28 9.87
C LEU A 347 2.67 8.51 9.59
N HIS A 348 2.90 9.17 8.46
CA HIS A 348 2.09 10.30 8.05
C HIS A 348 0.65 9.89 7.69
N ALA A 349 0.47 8.84 6.90
CA ALA A 349 -0.85 8.26 6.58
C ALA A 349 -1.63 7.89 7.85
N LEU A 350 -0.97 7.21 8.78
CA LEU A 350 -1.53 6.86 10.08
C LEU A 350 -1.97 8.10 10.88
N SER A 351 -1.15 9.15 10.88
CA SER A 351 -1.49 10.41 11.56
C SER A 351 -2.70 11.13 10.94
N LYS A 352 -3.05 10.79 9.71
CA LYS A 352 -4.23 11.31 8.99
C LYS A 352 -5.48 10.43 9.14
N GLY A 353 -5.38 9.30 9.83
CA GLY A 353 -6.50 8.39 10.06
C GLY A 353 -6.60 7.23 9.07
N VAL A 354 -5.57 6.99 8.24
CA VAL A 354 -5.50 5.75 7.45
C VAL A 354 -5.38 4.56 8.41
N HIS A 355 -6.26 3.57 8.23
CA HIS A 355 -6.36 2.41 9.11
C HIS A 355 -5.35 1.32 8.78
N ARG A 356 -5.01 1.15 7.49
CA ARG A 356 -4.08 0.12 7.00
C ARG A 356 -3.43 0.51 5.68
N LEU A 357 -2.19 0.09 5.44
CA LEU A 357 -1.47 0.30 4.18
C LEU A 357 -0.85 -1.00 3.67
N TYR A 358 -1.23 -1.43 2.47
CA TYR A 358 -0.68 -2.63 1.84
C TYR A 358 0.36 -2.29 0.76
N TYR A 359 1.63 -2.57 1.06
CA TYR A 359 2.76 -2.34 0.15
C TYR A 359 2.83 -3.43 -0.94
N HIS A 360 2.67 -3.02 -2.19
CA HIS A 360 2.52 -3.90 -3.34
C HIS A 360 3.84 -4.53 -3.76
N GLN A 361 3.89 -5.85 -3.81
CA GLN A 361 5.13 -6.59 -4.12
C GLN A 361 5.35 -6.79 -5.63
N GLY A 362 4.35 -6.47 -6.46
CA GLY A 362 4.42 -6.58 -7.91
C GLY A 362 4.67 -8.00 -8.42
N THR A 363 5.08 -8.07 -9.69
CA THR A 363 5.48 -9.28 -10.40
C THR A 363 6.84 -9.78 -9.91
N ILE A 364 7.03 -11.10 -9.85
CA ILE A 364 8.32 -11.71 -9.48
C ILE A 364 9.39 -11.18 -10.45
N ASN A 365 10.50 -10.68 -9.90
CA ASN A 365 11.61 -10.04 -10.60
C ASN A 365 11.32 -8.65 -11.19
N GLN A 366 10.11 -8.11 -11.06
CA GLN A 366 9.83 -6.71 -11.35
C GLN A 366 9.85 -5.86 -10.09
N GLY A 367 9.29 -6.35 -8.98
CA GLY A 367 9.30 -5.61 -7.71
C GLY A 367 10.72 -5.27 -7.25
N MET A 368 11.15 -4.05 -7.54
CA MET A 368 12.35 -3.44 -6.94
C MET A 368 12.03 -2.94 -5.53
N HIS A 369 11.11 -3.63 -4.85
CA HIS A 369 10.80 -3.33 -3.49
C HIS A 369 11.97 -3.75 -2.62
N PRO A 370 12.30 -2.90 -1.66
CA PRO A 370 13.52 -3.05 -0.93
C PRO A 370 13.56 -4.40 -0.24
N ARG A 371 14.61 -5.15 -0.54
CA ARG A 371 14.96 -6.40 0.11
C ARG A 371 15.37 -6.09 1.56
N TYR A 372 14.43 -5.68 2.40
CA TYR A 372 14.67 -5.42 3.83
C TYR A 372 14.80 -6.70 4.65
N ALA A 373 15.15 -7.81 4.01
CA ALA A 373 15.55 -9.07 4.63
C ALA A 373 16.95 -9.00 5.29
N THR A 374 17.41 -7.81 5.71
CA THR A 374 18.58 -7.71 6.58
C THR A 374 18.13 -7.29 7.97
N GLN A 375 18.53 -8.10 8.96
CA GLN A 375 18.27 -7.93 10.38
C GLN A 375 18.52 -6.49 10.88
N SER A 376 19.50 -5.80 10.29
CA SER A 376 19.83 -4.41 10.61
C SER A 376 18.74 -3.40 10.30
N VAL A 377 17.93 -3.57 9.24
CA VAL A 377 16.88 -2.59 8.91
C VAL A 377 15.66 -2.79 9.80
N ALA A 378 15.23 -4.02 10.04
CA ALA A 378 14.13 -4.30 10.97
C ALA A 378 14.45 -3.83 12.41
N GLU A 379 15.68 -4.07 12.89
CA GLU A 379 16.16 -3.57 14.19
C GLU A 379 16.25 -2.04 14.21
N TYR A 380 16.70 -1.42 13.12
CA TYR A 380 16.77 0.04 13.00
C TYR A 380 15.38 0.68 12.94
N LEU A 381 14.44 0.11 12.19
CA LEU A 381 13.04 0.54 12.14
C LEU A 381 12.39 0.42 13.52
N THR A 382 12.58 -0.71 14.21
CA THR A 382 12.09 -0.91 15.58
C THR A 382 12.67 0.15 16.53
N THR A 383 13.95 0.49 16.36
CA THR A 383 14.64 1.51 17.16
C THR A 383 14.15 2.93 16.82
N LEU A 384 13.95 3.24 15.53
CA LEU A 384 13.57 4.56 15.05
C LEU A 384 12.10 4.85 15.34
N ILE A 385 11.22 3.85 15.16
CA ILE A 385 9.82 3.88 15.59
C ILE A 385 9.74 3.96 17.12
N GLY A 386 10.52 3.16 17.85
CA GLY A 386 10.61 3.24 19.30
C GLY A 386 11.05 4.63 19.80
N SER A 387 11.99 5.26 19.10
CA SER A 387 12.47 6.61 19.39
C SER A 387 11.45 7.69 19.01
N PHE A 388 10.78 7.56 17.86
CA PHE A 388 9.72 8.46 17.43
C PHE A 388 8.52 8.42 18.40
N LEU A 389 8.12 7.23 18.84
CA LEU A 389 7.06 7.06 19.85
C LEU A 389 7.46 7.64 21.21
N GLN A 390 8.73 7.53 21.61
CA GLN A 390 9.23 8.22 22.81
C GLN A 390 9.22 9.74 22.66
N LEU A 391 9.41 10.26 21.44
CA LEU A 391 9.37 11.68 21.11
C LEU A 391 7.94 12.25 21.06
N VAL A 392 6.99 11.53 20.45
CA VAL A 392 5.58 11.96 20.36
C VAL A 392 4.88 11.92 21.73
N VAL A 393 5.34 11.05 22.64
CA VAL A 393 4.76 10.88 23.98
C VAL A 393 5.40 11.79 25.04
N ARG A 394 6.50 12.51 24.74
CA ARG A 394 7.16 13.42 25.71
C ARG A 394 7.12 14.89 25.29
N GLN A 395 6.83 15.76 26.25
CA GLN A 395 7.04 17.21 26.09
C GLN A 395 8.52 17.54 25.81
N PRO A 396 8.80 18.60 25.03
CA PRO A 396 10.15 18.94 24.59
C PRO A 396 11.01 19.33 25.79
N GLY A 397 12.12 18.60 26.03
CA GLY A 397 13.08 19.06 27.02
C GLY A 397 14.19 18.13 27.51
N GLN A 398 14.24 16.82 27.21
CA GLN A 398 15.26 15.96 27.82
C GLN A 398 15.88 14.91 26.87
N HIS A 399 17.18 15.10 26.57
CA HIS A 399 18.12 14.11 26.05
C HIS A 399 19.33 14.08 27.01
N PRO A 400 20.03 12.93 27.23
CA PRO A 400 20.80 12.28 26.16
C PRO A 400 20.77 10.73 26.21
N LEU A 401 21.05 10.05 25.08
CA LEU A 401 22.04 8.96 24.99
C LEU A 401 22.04 8.23 23.64
N LEU A 402 23.20 8.29 22.99
CA LEU A 402 23.72 7.36 22.00
C LEU A 402 24.84 6.58 22.71
N ARG A 403 24.82 5.24 22.70
CA ARG A 403 26.03 4.40 22.72
C ARG A 403 25.75 2.90 22.54
N ARG A 404 26.52 2.33 21.60
CA ARG A 404 26.84 0.91 21.32
C ARG A 404 25.93 0.15 20.35
N LEU A 405 26.39 0.08 19.09
CA LEU A 405 26.23 -1.09 18.23
C LEU A 405 27.62 -1.45 17.66
N HIS A 406 28.17 -2.57 18.12
CA HIS A 406 29.28 -3.26 17.47
C HIS A 406 28.97 -4.74 17.43
N GLY A 407 29.11 -5.32 16.24
CA GLY A 407 29.37 -6.74 16.05
C GLY A 407 28.18 -7.59 15.59
N CYS A 408 28.02 -7.73 14.27
CA CYS A 408 27.91 -9.04 13.61
C CYS A 408 28.03 -8.83 12.09
N SER A 409 29.08 -9.44 11.51
CA SER A 409 29.34 -9.47 10.07
C SER A 409 29.03 -10.87 9.57
N CYS A 410 28.13 -11.00 8.60
CA CYS A 410 27.96 -12.20 7.80
C CYS A 410 28.31 -11.87 6.33
N TYR A 411 29.50 -12.34 5.95
CA TYR A 411 30.07 -12.53 4.60
C TYR A 411 29.12 -13.33 3.65
N ARG A 412 29.25 -13.42 2.31
CA ARG A 412 30.23 -13.01 1.28
C ARG A 412 29.51 -13.02 -0.08
N TRP A 413 29.85 -12.08 -0.96
CA TRP A 413 29.51 -12.07 -2.38
C TRP A 413 30.16 -13.24 -3.15
N VAL A 414 29.41 -13.91 -4.02
CA VAL A 414 29.94 -14.64 -5.18
C VAL A 414 29.51 -13.88 -6.44
N ARG A 415 30.46 -13.23 -7.11
CA ARG A 415 30.26 -12.66 -8.46
C ARG A 415 30.18 -13.80 -9.48
N PRO A 416 29.34 -13.72 -10.51
CA PRO A 416 29.52 -14.54 -11.71
C PRO A 416 30.73 -14.03 -12.47
N HIS A 417 31.69 -14.93 -12.74
CA HIS A 417 32.75 -14.70 -13.70
C HIS A 417 32.14 -14.63 -15.11
N HIS A 418 32.31 -13.51 -15.79
CA HIS A 418 32.35 -13.50 -17.24
C HIS A 418 33.49 -14.41 -17.71
N ARG A 419 33.18 -15.40 -18.56
CA ARG A 419 34.12 -15.95 -19.54
C ARG A 419 33.40 -16.04 -20.88
N ARG A 420 33.93 -15.22 -21.79
CA ARG A 420 33.95 -15.22 -23.26
C ARG A 420 32.67 -15.61 -24.00
#